data_AF-A0A7X9KZB4-F1
#
_entry.id   AF-A0A7X9KZB4-F1
#
_cell.length_a   1.000
_cell.length_b   1.000
_cell.length_c   1.000
_cell.angle_alpha   90.00
_cell.angle_beta   90.00
_cell.angle_gamma   90.00
#
_symmetry.space_group_name_H-M   'P 1'
#
loop_
_entity.id
_entity.type
_entity.pdbx_description
1 polymer ?
#
loop_
_entity_poly.entity_id
_entity_poly.type
_entity_poly.pdbx_seq_one_letter_code
_entity_poly.pdbx_strand_id
1 'polypeptide(L)' 'MANVNNAFWAKKKEKDGIYYWLPLSQHLEDTKNIIGLLWEHWLSSGQKELIESSLNYKKDGIGKSLVEF' A
#
# COMPACT_ATOMS: atom_id res chain seq x y z
N MET A 1 4.84 -12.52 -14.07
CA MET A 1 4.90 -11.12 -13.62
C MET A 1 3.69 -10.40 -14.18
N ALA A 2 2.94 -9.65 -13.37
CA ALA A 2 1.85 -8.82 -13.89
C ALA A 2 2.42 -7.84 -14.93
N ASN A 3 1.70 -7.64 -16.03
CA ASN A 3 2.13 -6.70 -17.06
C ASN A 3 1.87 -5.27 -16.56
N VAL A 4 2.89 -4.68 -15.95
CA VAL A 4 2.84 -3.32 -15.43
C VAL A 4 3.18 -2.36 -16.57
N ASN A 5 2.29 -1.42 -16.87
CA ASN A 5 2.57 -0.38 -17.85
C ASN A 5 3.58 0.63 -17.29
N ASN A 6 4.81 0.57 -17.79
CA ASN A 6 5.92 1.44 -17.38
C ASN A 6 5.74 2.92 -17.79
N ALA A 7 4.72 3.26 -18.58
CA ALA A 7 4.41 4.64 -18.91
C ALA A 7 3.72 5.40 -17.76
N PHE A 8 3.16 4.70 -16.77
CA PHE A 8 2.47 5.34 -15.65
C PHE A 8 3.45 5.74 -14.55
N TRP A 9 3.37 7.01 -14.14
CA TRP A 9 4.13 7.57 -13.02
C TRP A 9 3.18 8.04 -11.92
N ALA A 10 3.57 7.84 -10.67
CA ALA A 10 2.81 8.33 -9.51
C ALA A 10 3.29 9.70 -9.04
N LYS A 11 4.61 9.93 -9.11
CA LYS A 11 5.23 11.18 -8.67
C LYS A 11 6.16 11.72 -9.75
N LYS A 12 6.16 13.03 -9.91
CA LYS A 12 7.06 13.77 -10.78
C LYS A 12 7.71 14.86 -9.96
N LYS A 13 9.00 15.09 -10.19
CA LYS A 13 9.76 16.18 -9.59
C LYS A 13 10.69 16.77 -10.63
N GLU A 14 10.92 18.07 -10.53
CA GLU A 14 12.02 18.74 -11.23
C GLU A 14 12.98 19.28 -10.14
N LYS A 15 14.28 19.21 -10.42
CA LYS A 15 15.33 19.81 -9.59
C LYS A 15 16.54 20.17 -10.45
N ASP A 16 16.91 21.45 -10.45
CA ASP A 16 18.09 22.00 -11.15
C ASP A 16 18.09 21.70 -12.67
N GLY A 17 16.93 21.76 -13.30
CA GLY A 17 16.70 21.43 -14.71
C GLY A 17 16.53 19.93 -14.99
N ILE A 18 16.66 19.07 -13.98
CA ILE A 18 16.56 17.61 -14.13
C ILE A 18 15.18 17.12 -13.70
N TYR A 19 14.52 16.39 -14.59
CA TYR A 19 13.23 15.76 -14.31
C TYR A 19 13.40 14.34 -13.77
N TYR A 20 12.62 14.03 -12.74
CA TYR A 20 12.55 12.74 -12.06
C TYR A 20 11.11 12.25 -12.03
N TRP A 21 10.94 10.94 -12.16
CA TRP A 21 9.65 10.27 -12.10
C TRP A 21 9.74 9.02 -11.24
N LEU A 22 8.72 8.79 -10.42
CA LEU A 22 8.55 7.53 -9.72
C LEU A 22 7.50 6.69 -10.47
N PRO A 23 7.83 5.48 -10.94
CA PRO A 23 6.85 4.59 -11.57
C PRO A 23 5.66 4.35 -10.65
N LEU A 24 4.46 4.28 -11.23
CA LEU A 24 3.24 4.04 -10.46
C LEU A 24 3.30 2.71 -9.69
N SER A 25 3.82 1.66 -10.32
CA SER A 25 4.01 0.36 -9.67
C SER A 25 4.91 0.43 -8.44
N GLN A 26 6.02 1.16 -8.53
CA GLN A 26 6.91 1.33 -7.40
C GLN A 26 6.18 2.04 -6.25
N HIS A 27 5.41 3.08 -6.54
CA HIS A 27 4.68 3.79 -5.50
C HIS A 27 3.59 2.93 -4.83
N LEU A 28 2.90 2.10 -5.60
CA LEU A 28 1.92 1.14 -5.06
C LEU A 28 2.59 0.11 -4.17
N GLU A 29 3.74 -0.44 -4.59
CA GLU A 29 4.53 -1.37 -3.80
C GLU A 29 5.05 -0.71 -2.50
N ASP A 30 5.56 0.51 -2.59
CA ASP A 30 5.98 1.29 -1.41
C ASP A 30 4.82 1.48 -0.43
N THR A 31 3.63 1.82 -0.94
CA THR A 31 2.43 2.07 -0.13
C THR A 31 1.96 0.79 0.56
N LYS A 32 1.88 -0.31 -0.18
CA LYS A 32 1.56 -1.65 0.32
C LYS A 32 2.48 -2.07 1.46
N ASN A 33 3.79 -1.90 1.28
CA ASN A 33 4.76 -2.29 2.30
C ASN A 33 4.62 -1.43 3.56
N ILE A 34 4.43 -0.11 3.41
CA ILE A 34 4.24 0.79 4.56
C ILE A 34 2.95 0.47 5.32
N ILE A 35 1.83 0.24 4.64
CA ILE A 35 0.57 -0.06 5.34
C ILE A 35 0.60 -1.43 6.02
N GLY A 36 1.32 -2.42 5.47
CA GLY A 36 1.61 -3.69 6.14
C GLY A 36 2.39 -3.48 7.44
N LEU A 37 3.43 -2.63 7.43
CA LEU A 37 4.19 -2.27 8.64
C LEU A 37 3.32 -1.51 9.66
N LEU A 38 2.47 -0.59 9.22
CA LEU A 38 1.53 0.12 10.10
C LEU A 38 0.53 -0.85 10.73
N TRP A 39 0.03 -1.81 9.96
CA TRP A 39 -0.83 -2.87 10.49
C TRP A 39 -0.09 -3.66 11.57
N GLU A 40 1.11 -4.15 11.29
CA GLU A 40 1.83 -5.00 12.25
C GLU A 40 2.25 -4.27 13.52
N HIS A 41 2.81 -3.07 13.37
CA HIS A 41 3.56 -2.42 14.45
C HIS A 41 2.89 -1.19 15.04
N TRP A 42 1.89 -0.62 14.38
CA TRP A 42 1.27 0.63 14.83
C TRP A 42 -0.16 0.45 15.32
N LEU A 43 -0.96 -0.40 14.66
CA LEU A 43 -2.34 -0.64 15.08
C LEU A 43 -2.40 -1.51 16.33
N SER A 44 -3.18 -1.05 17.32
CA SER A 44 -3.51 -1.86 18.48
C SER A 44 -4.46 -3.00 18.11
N SER A 45 -4.53 -4.05 18.95
CA SER A 45 -5.45 -5.17 18.72
C SER A 45 -6.90 -4.72 18.58
N GLY A 46 -7.35 -3.77 19.41
CA GLY A 46 -8.72 -3.24 19.31
C GLY A 46 -9.00 -2.48 18.00
N GLN A 47 -8.01 -1.80 17.43
CA GLN A 47 -8.15 -1.16 16.12
C GLN A 47 -8.22 -2.20 15.00
N LYS A 48 -7.39 -3.25 15.06
CA LYS A 48 -7.41 -4.37 14.11
C LYS A 48 -8.76 -5.08 14.14
N GLU A 49 -9.24 -5.41 15.35
CA GLU A 49 -10.55 -6.04 15.57
C GLU A 49 -11.69 -5.16 15.05
N LEU A 50 -11.67 -3.85 15.32
CA LEU A 50 -12.68 -2.93 14.81
C LEU A 50 -12.71 -2.93 13.27
N ILE A 51 -11.56 -2.86 12.62
CA ILE A 51 -11.46 -2.90 11.16
C ILE A 51 -11.97 -4.24 10.63
N GLU A 52 -11.48 -5.36 11.15
CA GLU A 52 -11.90 -6.70 10.72
C GLU A 52 -13.39 -6.96 10.99
N SER A 53 -13.96 -6.40 12.06
CA SER A 53 -15.39 -6.49 12.37
C SER A 53 -16.26 -5.81 11.31
N SER A 54 -15.76 -4.74 10.68
CA SER A 54 -16.46 -3.98 9.64
C SER A 54 -16.49 -4.65 8.27
N LEU A 55 -15.66 -5.69 8.05
CA LEU A 55 -15.57 -6.38 6.77
C LEU A 55 -16.70 -7.42 6.62
N ASN A 56 -17.33 -7.47 5.44
CA ASN A 56 -18.38 -8.43 5.13
C ASN A 56 -17.87 -9.87 4.99
N TYR A 57 -16.58 -10.05 4.71
CA TYR A 57 -15.94 -11.36 4.57
C TYR A 57 -15.09 -11.65 5.81
N LYS A 58 -15.32 -12.81 6.45
CA LYS A 58 -14.61 -13.23 7.66
C LYS A 58 -13.62 -14.34 7.33
N LYS A 59 -12.33 -14.05 7.52
CA LYS A 59 -11.22 -14.99 7.43
C LYS A 59 -10.11 -14.46 8.32
N ASP A 60 -9.41 -15.33 9.03
CA ASP A 60 -8.28 -14.92 9.85
C ASP A 60 -7.21 -14.21 9.00
N GLY A 61 -6.75 -13.06 9.48
CA GLY A 61 -5.77 -12.24 8.77
C GLY A 61 -6.31 -11.54 7.52
N ILE A 62 -7.63 -11.46 7.34
CA ILE A 62 -8.23 -10.72 6.22
C ILE A 62 -7.90 -9.23 6.28
N GLY A 63 -7.81 -8.64 7.48
CA GLY A 63 -7.46 -7.22 7.62
C GLY A 63 -6.08 -6.93 7.06
N LYS A 64 -5.10 -7.77 7.39
CA LYS A 64 -3.73 -7.68 6.83
C LYS A 64 -3.71 -7.88 5.31
N SER A 65 -4.39 -8.93 4.85
CA SER A 65 -4.42 -9.26 3.41
C SER A 65 -5.04 -8.14 2.57
N LEU A 66 -6.01 -7.42 3.14
CA LEU A 66 -6.68 -6.31 2.48
C LEU A 66 -5.80 -5.05 2.40
N VAL A 67 -5.08 -4.72 3.47
CA VAL A 67 -4.21 -3.54 3.44
C VAL A 67 -3.01 -3.74 2.52
N GLU A 68 -2.56 -4.98 2.33
CA GLU A 68 -1.45 -5.32 1.44
C GLU A 68 -1.86 -5.61 -0.02
N PHE A 69 -3.12 -5.30 -0.41
CA PHE A 69 -3.61 -5.47 -1.79
C PHE A 69 -3.08 -4.39 -2.73
#